data_AF-A0A8I1QMR3-F1
#
_entry.id   AF-A0A8I1QMR3-F1
#
_cell.length_a   1.000
_cell.length_b   1.000
_cell.length_c   1.000
_cell.angle_alpha   90.00
_cell.angle_beta   90.00
_cell.angle_gamma   90.00
#
_symmetry.space_group_name_H-M   'P 1'
#
loop_
_entity.id
_entity.type
_entity.pdbx_description
1 polymer ?
#
loop_
_entity_poly.entity_id
_entity_poly.type
_entity_poly.pdbx_seq_one_letter_code
_entity_poly.pdbx_strand_id
1 'polypeptide(L)'
;MQVRLFTAARAAAFALAALLSACGGNGGGAPSSATVAFPPAAALTAPVLALTPTAIKAFHFSWAGVAGASEYRLLEDADGTSGYTLIATLPAGSTQIDHAVFLPERINARYLLQACQASACVDSAAVTASGPLVEAIGYVKASDPASDAQFGQGMALSPNGQTLAVGAPGGNSLNSASGAVYLFARDGTTWRQQARLEAPIPQSNDGFGYSLALSSAGDTLAVGAPHDSQTANYGGAVYVYTGQGAAWALQTRLTGLNTSSGDAFGGSVALSAQGDVLAVGADQEAGSGTGANPPDDNNSPQSGAAYVFARQGNAWSQQAYLKASTNHIGDQFGRRIALSADGHTLAVGMPSPAGGGGGTSGSVHVYAHDGLVWGLQAFLSAPNPLLLSGFGEALALSADGQVLAVGSPYDSSAATGIDGDPGNTGATFSGAAYVFTRNNASWGQRAYIKASNTGANDRFGTTLALSSDGQTLAVGAISESSDARGIGGDQGNDNAPDTGAAYLFTHSATGWRQQAYIKPSNTAEYSVYQFGAALALSGDGQALAVACPYANNATAGVGGDQTDASGVNVGAVYLY
;
A
#
# COMPACT_ATOMS: atom_id res chain seq x y z
N MET A 1 -47.91 12.33 -22.44
CA MET A 1 -49.21 12.11 -21.79
C MET A 1 -48.95 12.03 -20.29
N GLN A 2 -49.29 13.11 -19.56
CA GLN A 2 -49.34 13.35 -18.07
C GLN A 2 -48.34 12.60 -17.17
N VAL A 3 -47.29 13.16 -16.52
CA VAL A 3 -47.13 14.30 -15.56
C VAL A 3 -47.97 14.20 -14.27
N ARG A 4 -47.30 13.93 -13.13
CA ARG A 4 -47.31 14.60 -11.78
C ARG A 4 -46.91 13.56 -10.70
N LEU A 5 -45.79 13.66 -9.97
CA LEU A 5 -45.29 14.61 -8.95
C LEU A 5 -45.89 14.46 -7.53
N PHE A 6 -44.98 14.12 -6.60
CA PHE A 6 -44.76 14.61 -5.22
C PHE A 6 -45.36 13.95 -3.94
N THR A 7 -44.39 13.71 -3.03
CA THR A 7 -44.31 13.97 -1.56
C THR A 7 -44.94 13.07 -0.49
N ALA A 8 -44.02 12.48 0.29
CA ALA A 8 -43.89 12.34 1.75
C ALA A 8 -44.96 12.95 2.71
N ALA A 9 -45.29 12.22 3.79
CA ALA A 9 -44.85 12.47 5.18
C ALA A 9 -45.75 11.83 6.28
N ARG A 10 -45.07 11.20 7.26
CA ARG A 10 -45.32 11.05 8.71
C ARG A 10 -46.73 10.83 9.32
N ALA A 11 -46.77 9.72 10.08
CA ALA A 11 -47.19 9.54 11.49
C ALA A 11 -48.60 9.96 11.98
N ALA A 12 -49.33 9.01 12.57
CA ALA A 12 -50.03 9.17 13.86
C ALA A 12 -50.52 7.83 14.41
N ALA A 13 -50.31 7.63 15.71
CA ALA A 13 -50.89 6.56 16.53
C ALA A 13 -52.37 6.81 16.81
N PHE A 14 -53.17 5.76 16.99
CA PHE A 14 -54.43 5.84 17.73
C PHE A 14 -54.64 4.61 18.59
N ALA A 15 -54.81 4.87 19.88
CA ALA A 15 -55.28 3.94 20.89
C ALA A 15 -56.77 3.62 20.67
N LEU A 16 -57.14 2.36 20.88
CA LEU A 16 -58.54 1.94 20.92
C LEU A 16 -58.91 1.56 22.36
N ALA A 17 -59.63 2.46 23.03
CA ALA A 17 -60.38 2.16 24.24
C ALA A 17 -61.85 1.97 23.84
N ALA A 18 -62.43 0.81 24.16
CA ALA A 18 -63.85 0.54 24.02
C ALA A 18 -64.45 0.29 25.41
N LEU A 19 -65.42 1.14 25.77
CA LEU A 19 -66.32 0.98 26.90
C LEU A 19 -67.30 -0.19 26.67
N LEU A 20 -67.55 -0.98 27.71
CA LEU A 20 -68.83 -1.68 27.88
C LEU A 20 -69.33 -1.53 29.32
N SER A 21 -70.62 -1.18 29.40
CA SER A 21 -71.41 -0.85 30.58
C SER A 21 -72.24 -2.04 31.07
N ALA A 22 -72.27 -2.25 32.41
CA ALA A 22 -73.31 -2.84 33.29
C ALA A 22 -73.84 -4.27 32.98
N CYS A 23 -74.06 -5.19 33.93
CA CYS A 23 -74.68 -5.16 35.27
C CYS A 23 -73.97 -6.21 36.17
N GLY A 24 -73.68 -6.00 37.46
CA GLY A 24 -74.64 -6.04 38.58
C GLY A 24 -74.31 -7.23 39.49
N GLY A 25 -73.86 -6.98 40.73
CA GLY A 25 -73.61 -8.04 41.72
C GLY A 25 -72.72 -7.61 42.89
N ASN A 26 -73.34 -7.34 44.02
CA ASN A 26 -72.77 -6.79 45.24
C ASN A 26 -71.92 -7.84 46.00
N GLY A 27 -70.68 -7.52 46.37
CA GLY A 27 -69.82 -8.36 47.19
C GLY A 27 -68.55 -7.61 47.63
N GLY A 28 -68.58 -7.07 48.84
CA GLY A 28 -67.49 -6.27 49.40
C GLY A 28 -66.19 -7.04 49.56
N GLY A 29 -65.16 -6.56 48.87
CA GLY A 29 -63.76 -6.88 49.09
C GLY A 29 -62.96 -5.86 48.30
N ALA A 30 -62.28 -4.95 48.98
CA ALA A 30 -61.37 -4.02 48.33
C ALA A 30 -60.39 -4.83 47.47
N PRO A 31 -60.24 -4.57 46.16
CA PRO A 31 -59.16 -5.18 45.41
C PRO A 31 -57.87 -4.60 45.99
N SER A 32 -57.15 -5.40 46.77
CA SER A 32 -55.75 -5.12 47.03
C SER A 32 -55.11 -4.95 45.66
N SER A 33 -54.62 -3.76 45.35
CA SER A 33 -53.71 -3.55 44.23
C SER A 33 -52.48 -4.39 44.53
N ALA A 34 -52.50 -5.64 44.11
CA ALA A 34 -51.31 -6.46 44.07
C ALA A 34 -50.42 -5.81 43.01
N THR A 35 -49.55 -4.90 43.45
CA THR A 35 -48.34 -4.59 42.72
C THR A 35 -47.66 -5.93 42.51
N VAL A 36 -47.81 -6.52 41.33
CA VAL A 36 -46.95 -7.59 40.86
C VAL A 36 -45.58 -6.95 40.78
N ALA A 37 -44.82 -7.08 41.87
CA ALA A 37 -43.41 -6.77 41.87
C ALA A 37 -42.79 -7.77 40.89
N PHE A 38 -42.59 -7.32 39.65
CA PHE A 38 -41.68 -8.03 38.76
C PHE A 38 -40.37 -8.17 39.55
N PRO A 39 -39.79 -9.38 39.61
CA PRO A 39 -38.47 -9.52 40.21
C PRO A 39 -37.56 -8.47 39.55
N PRO A 40 -36.77 -7.70 40.33
CA PRO A 40 -35.87 -6.72 39.75
C PRO A 40 -35.06 -7.42 38.67
N ALA A 41 -34.99 -6.80 37.48
CA ALA A 41 -34.19 -7.33 36.38
C ALA A 41 -32.82 -7.70 36.94
N ALA A 42 -32.41 -8.96 36.71
CA ALA A 42 -31.16 -9.48 37.26
C ALA A 42 -30.02 -8.51 36.90
N ALA A 43 -29.22 -8.13 37.90
CA ALA A 43 -28.09 -7.24 37.66
C ALA A 43 -27.13 -7.91 36.67
N LEU A 44 -26.68 -7.16 35.67
CA LEU A 44 -25.72 -7.67 34.70
C LEU A 44 -24.38 -7.96 35.39
N THR A 45 -23.76 -9.08 35.01
CA THR A 45 -22.38 -9.39 35.38
C THR A 45 -21.43 -8.84 34.32
N ALA A 46 -20.23 -8.42 34.73
CA ALA A 46 -19.19 -7.99 33.78
C ALA A 46 -18.85 -9.14 32.82
N PRO A 47 -18.89 -8.92 31.49
CA PRO A 47 -18.45 -9.93 30.54
C PRO A 47 -16.93 -10.13 30.62
N VAL A 48 -16.45 -11.31 30.23
CA VAL A 48 -15.03 -11.60 30.04
C VAL A 48 -14.74 -11.58 28.56
N LEU A 49 -14.02 -10.54 28.10
CA LEU A 49 -13.64 -10.38 26.71
C LEU A 49 -12.31 -11.11 26.45
N ALA A 50 -12.30 -11.98 25.45
CA ALA A 50 -11.07 -12.53 24.88
C ALA A 50 -10.81 -11.88 23.51
N LEU A 51 -9.53 -11.64 23.21
CA LEU A 51 -9.05 -11.17 21.92
C LEU A 51 -8.03 -12.19 21.42
N THR A 52 -8.29 -12.74 20.23
CA THR A 52 -7.37 -13.64 19.53
C THR A 52 -7.19 -13.16 18.09
N PRO A 53 -5.97 -13.11 17.55
CA PRO A 53 -5.76 -12.88 16.13
C PRO A 53 -6.08 -14.16 15.36
N THR A 54 -6.98 -14.10 14.38
CA THR A 54 -7.49 -15.31 13.69
C THR A 54 -7.38 -15.25 12.17
N ALA A 55 -7.09 -14.07 11.61
CA ALA A 55 -6.94 -13.87 10.17
C ALA A 55 -6.02 -12.69 9.87
N ILE A 56 -5.72 -12.51 8.58
CA ILE A 56 -4.93 -11.39 8.07
C ILE A 56 -5.63 -10.10 8.45
N LYS A 57 -4.95 -9.28 9.27
CA LYS A 57 -5.42 -7.97 9.70
C LYS A 57 -6.77 -8.01 10.42
N ALA A 58 -7.01 -9.03 11.25
CA ALA A 58 -8.26 -9.15 11.96
C ALA A 58 -8.09 -9.67 13.38
N PHE A 59 -8.83 -9.06 14.30
CA PHE A 59 -9.00 -9.54 15.66
C PHE A 59 -10.34 -10.23 15.80
N HIS A 60 -10.31 -11.44 16.34
CA HIS A 60 -11.50 -12.16 16.79
C HIS A 60 -11.72 -11.88 18.26
N PHE A 61 -12.87 -11.31 18.56
CA PHE A 61 -13.35 -11.10 19.91
C PHE A 61 -14.35 -12.17 20.26
N SER A 62 -14.23 -12.76 21.46
CA SER A 62 -15.19 -13.74 21.97
C SER A 62 -15.48 -13.56 23.45
N TRP A 63 -16.68 -13.94 23.87
CA TRP A 63 -17.14 -13.88 25.26
C TRP A 63 -18.25 -14.90 25.53
N ALA A 64 -18.47 -15.21 26.80
CA ALA A 64 -19.65 -15.97 27.23
C ALA A 64 -20.88 -15.05 27.33
N GLY A 65 -22.06 -15.57 26.98
CA GLY A 65 -23.31 -14.81 27.09
C GLY A 65 -23.61 -14.38 28.52
N VAL A 66 -23.93 -13.10 28.70
CA VAL A 66 -24.36 -12.49 29.97
C VAL A 66 -25.88 -12.55 30.08
N ALA A 67 -26.38 -13.25 31.09
CA ALA A 67 -27.82 -13.34 31.34
C ALA A 67 -28.43 -11.95 31.61
N GLY A 68 -29.54 -11.65 30.94
CA GLY A 68 -30.25 -10.38 31.07
C GLY A 68 -29.72 -9.25 30.17
N ALA A 69 -28.62 -9.46 29.44
CA ALA A 69 -28.17 -8.49 28.43
C ALA A 69 -29.13 -8.45 27.25
N SER A 70 -29.51 -7.26 26.80
CA SER A 70 -30.30 -7.04 25.57
C SER A 70 -29.42 -6.77 24.35
N GLU A 71 -28.19 -6.31 24.56
CA GLU A 71 -27.20 -6.08 23.51
C GLU A 71 -25.77 -6.08 24.09
N TYR A 72 -24.78 -6.19 23.21
CA TYR A 72 -23.38 -5.93 23.51
C TYR A 72 -22.85 -4.77 22.69
N ARG A 73 -21.86 -4.06 23.23
CA ARG A 73 -21.13 -3.01 22.52
C ARG A 73 -19.64 -3.26 22.59
N LEU A 74 -18.98 -3.37 21.45
CA LEU A 74 -17.52 -3.43 21.39
C LEU A 74 -16.98 -2.01 21.24
N LEU A 75 -16.07 -1.62 22.11
CA LEU A 75 -15.42 -0.31 22.07
C LEU A 75 -13.91 -0.44 21.90
N GLU A 76 -13.33 0.56 21.22
CA GLU A 76 -11.91 0.66 20.94
C GLU A 76 -11.37 2.02 21.38
N ASP A 77 -10.26 1.96 22.09
CA ASP A 77 -9.31 3.06 22.28
C ASP A 77 -8.10 2.75 21.41
N ALA A 78 -8.07 3.31 20.20
CA ALA A 78 -7.18 2.87 19.11
C ALA A 78 -5.69 3.13 19.41
N ASP A 79 -5.37 4.24 20.09
CA ASP A 79 -4.01 4.61 20.46
C ASP A 79 -3.70 4.39 21.95
N GLY A 80 -4.68 3.91 22.72
CA GLY A 80 -4.57 3.64 24.16
C GLY A 80 -4.65 4.89 25.05
N THR A 81 -4.94 6.06 24.48
CA THR A 81 -4.92 7.37 25.17
C THR A 81 -6.09 8.29 24.80
N SER A 82 -6.64 8.17 23.60
CA SER A 82 -7.75 8.98 23.07
C SER A 82 -9.10 8.59 23.68
N GLY A 83 -9.17 7.41 24.29
CA GLY A 83 -10.35 6.90 24.96
C GLY A 83 -11.24 6.06 24.05
N TYR A 84 -12.23 5.41 24.66
CA TYR A 84 -13.07 4.40 24.00
C TYR A 84 -14.13 5.00 23.08
N THR A 85 -14.18 4.49 21.86
CA THR A 85 -15.18 4.78 20.84
C THR A 85 -15.94 3.50 20.46
N LEU A 86 -17.21 3.63 20.09
CA LEU A 86 -18.05 2.49 19.73
C LEU A 86 -17.70 1.95 18.34
N ILE A 87 -17.30 0.67 18.26
CA ILE A 87 -17.05 -0.03 16.99
C ILE A 87 -18.33 -0.69 16.48
N ALA A 88 -19.01 -1.44 17.36
CA ALA A 88 -20.14 -2.26 16.97
C ALA A 88 -21.15 -2.40 18.11
N THR A 89 -22.44 -2.43 17.75
CA THR A 89 -23.54 -2.87 18.62
C THR A 89 -24.05 -4.21 18.11
N LEU A 90 -24.12 -5.20 18.99
CA LEU A 90 -24.44 -6.58 18.70
C LEU A 90 -25.67 -7.04 19.48
N PRO A 91 -26.54 -7.90 18.93
CA PRO A 91 -27.70 -8.42 19.64
C PRO A 91 -27.31 -9.29 20.84
N ALA A 92 -28.22 -9.45 21.82
CA ALA A 92 -28.05 -10.25 23.04
C ALA A 92 -27.52 -11.68 22.84
N GLY A 93 -27.78 -12.30 21.68
CA GLY A 93 -27.36 -13.66 21.36
C GLY A 93 -25.93 -13.77 20.82
N SER A 94 -25.26 -12.66 20.55
CA SER A 94 -23.89 -12.66 20.03
C SER A 94 -22.89 -13.03 21.12
N THR A 95 -21.92 -13.87 20.75
CA THR A 95 -20.82 -14.31 21.61
C THR A 95 -19.45 -14.07 20.97
N GLN A 96 -19.41 -13.50 19.77
CA GLN A 96 -18.18 -13.24 19.03
C GLN A 96 -18.39 -12.17 17.95
N ILE A 97 -17.30 -11.53 17.53
CA ILE A 97 -17.22 -10.64 16.37
C ILE A 97 -15.77 -10.62 15.85
N ASP A 98 -15.62 -10.64 14.52
CA ASP A 98 -14.35 -10.34 13.86
C ASP A 98 -14.28 -8.85 13.51
N HIS A 99 -13.14 -8.23 13.78
CA HIS A 99 -12.89 -6.83 13.51
C HIS A 99 -11.63 -6.69 12.66
N ALA A 100 -11.79 -6.24 11.42
CA ALA A 100 -10.65 -5.90 10.56
C ALA A 100 -9.98 -4.63 11.06
N VAL A 101 -8.65 -4.63 11.10
CA VAL A 101 -7.83 -3.53 11.64
C VAL A 101 -6.70 -3.18 10.69
N PHE A 102 -6.22 -1.94 10.76
CA PHE A 102 -4.92 -1.59 10.21
C PHE A 102 -3.89 -1.68 11.34
N LEU A 103 -3.04 -2.71 11.29
CA LEU A 103 -2.20 -3.08 12.42
C LEU A 103 -1.24 -1.96 12.88
N PRO A 104 -0.64 -1.14 11.98
CA PRO A 104 0.22 -0.03 12.37
C PRO A 104 -0.42 1.04 13.25
N GLU A 105 -1.75 1.16 13.23
CA GLU A 105 -2.47 2.10 14.11
C GLU A 105 -2.88 1.48 15.45
N ARG A 106 -2.69 0.17 15.65
CA ARG A 106 -3.22 -0.56 16.81
C ARG A 106 -2.14 -1.06 17.78
N ILE A 107 -0.93 -0.52 17.68
CA ILE A 107 0.22 -0.87 18.55
C ILE A 107 -0.16 -0.79 20.04
N ASN A 108 -0.88 0.26 20.41
CA ASN A 108 -1.30 0.53 21.79
C ASN A 108 -2.81 0.35 22.00
N ALA A 109 -3.51 -0.26 21.04
CA ALA A 109 -4.96 -0.33 21.08
C ALA A 109 -5.48 -1.13 22.27
N ARG A 110 -6.58 -0.64 22.84
CA ARG A 110 -7.31 -1.31 23.92
C ARG A 110 -8.76 -1.50 23.54
N TYR A 111 -9.32 -2.64 23.93
CA TYR A 111 -10.71 -2.98 23.67
C TYR A 111 -11.44 -3.33 24.95
N LEU A 112 -12.73 -3.00 25.02
CA LEU A 112 -13.62 -3.50 26.06
C LEU A 112 -14.97 -3.85 25.46
N LEU A 113 -15.68 -4.75 26.12
CA LEU A 113 -17.04 -5.15 25.76
C LEU A 113 -17.99 -4.67 26.84
N GLN A 114 -19.08 -4.01 26.46
CA GLN A 114 -20.18 -3.70 27.37
C GLN A 114 -21.29 -4.72 27.17
N ALA A 115 -21.77 -5.31 28.27
CA ALA A 115 -23.08 -5.96 28.30
C ALA A 115 -24.11 -4.92 28.73
N CYS A 116 -25.15 -4.71 27.93
CA CYS A 116 -26.14 -3.66 28.17
C CYS A 116 -27.55 -4.22 28.32
N GLN A 117 -28.34 -3.58 29.18
CA GLN A 117 -29.79 -3.71 29.29
C GLN A 117 -30.42 -2.32 29.20
N ALA A 118 -31.75 -2.24 29.16
CA ALA A 118 -32.49 -0.97 28.97
C ALA A 118 -32.13 0.13 29.98
N SER A 119 -31.64 -0.23 31.17
CA SER A 119 -31.35 0.70 32.27
C SER A 119 -29.86 0.98 32.52
N ALA A 120 -28.94 0.12 32.04
CA ALA A 120 -27.51 0.23 32.35
C ALA A 120 -26.65 -0.68 31.47
N CYS A 121 -25.35 -0.36 31.39
CA CYS A 121 -24.32 -1.22 30.83
C CYS A 121 -23.28 -1.56 31.90
N VAL A 122 -22.63 -2.72 31.75
CA VAL A 122 -21.50 -3.14 32.58
C VAL A 122 -20.33 -3.50 31.66
N ASP A 123 -19.16 -2.92 31.93
CA ASP A 123 -17.95 -3.08 31.14
C ASP A 123 -17.20 -4.37 31.51
N SER A 124 -16.53 -4.98 30.53
CA SER A 124 -15.49 -5.97 30.76
C SER A 124 -14.22 -5.30 31.30
N ALA A 125 -13.28 -6.11 31.78
CA ALA A 125 -11.89 -5.69 31.80
C ALA A 125 -11.42 -5.39 30.36
N ALA A 126 -10.54 -4.39 30.22
CA ALA A 126 -9.96 -4.06 28.93
C ALA A 126 -8.89 -5.10 28.51
N VAL A 127 -8.81 -5.40 27.22
CA VAL A 127 -7.76 -6.21 26.60
C VAL A 127 -6.90 -5.34 25.69
N THR A 128 -5.60 -5.61 25.62
CA THR A 128 -4.63 -4.85 24.80
C THR A 128 -4.26 -5.62 23.54
N ALA A 129 -4.05 -4.92 22.42
CA ALA A 129 -3.67 -5.51 21.14
C ALA A 129 -2.17 -5.85 21.01
N SER A 130 -1.30 -5.24 21.82
CA SER A 130 0.16 -5.23 21.61
C SER A 130 0.83 -6.61 21.46
N GLY A 131 0.35 -7.66 22.14
CA GLY A 131 0.84 -9.04 21.93
C GLY A 131 0.35 -9.67 20.60
N PRO A 132 -0.97 -9.74 20.37
CA PRO A 132 -1.61 -10.30 19.17
C PRO A 132 -1.21 -9.76 17.79
N LEU A 133 -0.52 -8.61 17.70
CA LEU A 133 -0.28 -7.93 16.41
C LEU A 133 0.55 -8.75 15.43
N VAL A 134 1.57 -9.46 15.90
CA VAL A 134 2.47 -10.25 15.04
C VAL A 134 1.72 -11.39 14.35
N GLU A 135 0.81 -12.04 15.07
CA GLU A 135 0.02 -13.16 14.57
C GLU A 135 -1.07 -12.74 13.58
N ALA A 136 -1.47 -11.46 13.59
CA ALA A 136 -2.41 -10.89 12.64
C ALA A 136 -1.76 -10.44 11.31
N ILE A 137 -0.43 -10.49 11.20
CA ILE A 137 0.28 -10.13 9.96
C ILE A 137 -0.02 -11.17 8.88
N GLY A 138 -0.52 -10.72 7.74
CA GLY A 138 -0.72 -11.59 6.60
C GLY A 138 0.61 -11.97 5.94
N TYR A 139 0.68 -13.21 5.46
CA TYR A 139 1.83 -13.74 4.73
C TYR A 139 1.35 -14.33 3.40
N VAL A 140 1.86 -13.80 2.30
CA VAL A 140 1.42 -14.12 0.93
C VAL A 140 2.62 -14.59 0.13
N LYS A 141 2.49 -15.78 -0.46
CA LYS A 141 3.47 -16.38 -1.38
C LYS A 141 2.80 -16.93 -2.63
N ALA A 142 3.60 -17.16 -3.67
CA ALA A 142 3.17 -17.82 -4.89
C ALA A 142 2.54 -19.20 -4.59
N SER A 143 1.57 -19.61 -5.41
CA SER A 143 0.99 -20.96 -5.37
C SER A 143 1.97 -22.09 -5.74
N ASP A 144 2.99 -21.74 -6.50
CA ASP A 144 4.01 -22.59 -7.12
C ASP A 144 5.40 -21.95 -6.90
N PRO A 145 5.86 -21.86 -5.64
CA PRO A 145 7.12 -21.20 -5.31
C PRO A 145 8.29 -21.88 -6.03
N ALA A 146 9.13 -21.06 -6.66
CA ALA A 146 10.33 -21.50 -7.34
C ALA A 146 11.54 -20.73 -6.80
N SER A 147 12.70 -21.39 -6.78
CA SER A 147 13.95 -20.70 -6.42
C SER A 147 14.27 -19.62 -7.44
N ASP A 148 14.82 -18.51 -6.95
CA ASP A 148 15.12 -17.31 -7.73
C ASP A 148 13.90 -16.68 -8.42
N ALA A 149 12.67 -17.01 -8.02
CA ALA A 149 11.47 -16.39 -8.59
C ALA A 149 11.33 -14.90 -8.23
N GLN A 150 11.91 -14.48 -7.09
CA GLN A 150 11.86 -13.10 -6.59
C GLN A 150 10.42 -12.58 -6.44
N PHE A 151 9.52 -13.42 -5.91
CA PHE A 151 8.14 -13.05 -5.66
C PHE A 151 8.06 -11.82 -4.73
N GLY A 152 7.43 -10.74 -5.21
CA GLY A 152 7.38 -9.46 -4.52
C GLY A 152 8.26 -8.38 -5.13
N GLN A 153 9.08 -8.69 -6.16
CA GLN A 153 9.91 -7.71 -6.84
C GLN A 153 9.08 -6.61 -7.50
N GLY A 154 8.05 -6.99 -8.26
CA GLY A 154 6.99 -6.11 -8.71
C GLY A 154 5.79 -6.24 -7.77
N MET A 155 5.16 -5.13 -7.37
CA MET A 155 3.98 -5.18 -6.51
C MET A 155 3.06 -3.99 -6.76
N ALA A 156 1.74 -4.24 -6.77
CA ALA A 156 0.73 -3.20 -6.82
C ALA A 156 -0.50 -3.61 -5.99
N LEU A 157 -1.03 -2.69 -5.18
CA LEU A 157 -2.29 -2.85 -4.47
C LEU A 157 -3.28 -1.85 -5.05
N SER A 158 -4.48 -2.31 -5.41
CA SER A 158 -5.52 -1.40 -5.89
C SER A 158 -5.89 -0.39 -4.79
N PRO A 159 -6.16 0.89 -5.13
CA PRO A 159 -6.55 1.91 -4.17
C PRO A 159 -7.73 1.53 -3.25
N ASN A 160 -8.65 0.68 -3.70
CA ASN A 160 -9.76 0.17 -2.87
C ASN A 160 -9.34 -0.96 -1.88
N GLY A 161 -8.08 -1.37 -1.89
CA GLY A 161 -7.52 -2.40 -1.01
C GLY A 161 -7.99 -3.83 -1.29
N GLN A 162 -8.62 -4.09 -2.44
CA GLN A 162 -9.27 -5.38 -2.74
C GLN A 162 -8.45 -6.32 -3.65
N THR A 163 -7.51 -5.78 -4.45
CA THR A 163 -6.71 -6.57 -5.39
C THR A 163 -5.23 -6.28 -5.22
N LEU A 164 -4.45 -7.33 -4.97
CA LEU A 164 -2.99 -7.28 -4.87
C LEU A 164 -2.40 -8.04 -6.06
N ALA A 165 -1.57 -7.37 -6.85
CA ALA A 165 -0.76 -7.97 -7.88
C ALA A 165 0.68 -8.11 -7.39
N VAL A 166 1.26 -9.30 -7.54
CA VAL A 166 2.63 -9.59 -7.13
C VAL A 166 3.38 -10.25 -8.27
N GLY A 167 4.50 -9.65 -8.66
CA GLY A 167 5.38 -10.12 -9.71
C GLY A 167 6.44 -11.07 -9.16
N ALA A 168 6.77 -12.08 -9.94
CA ALA A 168 7.89 -12.98 -9.78
C ALA A 168 8.66 -13.03 -11.10
N PRO A 169 9.40 -11.96 -11.44
CA PRO A 169 10.05 -11.83 -12.74
C PRO A 169 11.17 -12.86 -12.96
N GLY A 170 11.67 -13.50 -11.90
CA GLY A 170 12.82 -14.39 -11.95
C GLY A 170 14.16 -13.65 -11.89
N GLY A 171 15.16 -14.26 -11.25
CA GLY A 171 16.52 -13.77 -11.19
C GLY A 171 17.28 -13.99 -12.52
N ASN A 172 18.29 -13.16 -12.76
CA ASN A 172 19.15 -13.21 -13.96
C ASN A 172 20.06 -14.47 -14.05
N SER A 173 19.82 -15.51 -13.25
CA SER A 173 20.64 -16.71 -13.17
C SER A 173 19.99 -17.88 -13.92
N LEU A 174 20.43 -18.10 -15.16
CA LEU A 174 20.53 -19.36 -15.95
C LEU A 174 19.40 -20.41 -15.95
N ASN A 175 18.28 -20.21 -15.26
CA ASN A 175 17.13 -21.11 -15.20
C ASN A 175 15.86 -20.36 -15.64
N SER A 176 15.77 -20.09 -16.93
CA SER A 176 14.57 -20.16 -17.79
C SER A 176 13.27 -19.41 -17.43
N ALA A 177 13.18 -18.62 -16.36
CA ALA A 177 11.92 -17.93 -16.03
C ALA A 177 11.71 -16.73 -16.96
N SER A 178 10.60 -16.73 -17.70
CA SER A 178 10.09 -15.54 -18.41
C SER A 178 9.45 -14.53 -17.47
N GLY A 179 9.23 -14.92 -16.21
CA GLY A 179 8.50 -14.18 -15.19
C GLY A 179 7.00 -14.50 -15.16
N ALA A 180 6.37 -14.26 -14.02
CA ALA A 180 4.93 -14.43 -13.80
C ALA A 180 4.36 -13.35 -12.88
N VAL A 181 3.04 -13.16 -12.94
CA VAL A 181 2.29 -12.27 -12.03
C VAL A 181 1.16 -13.04 -11.36
N TYR A 182 1.04 -12.89 -10.05
CA TYR A 182 0.03 -13.51 -9.21
C TYR A 182 -0.95 -12.46 -8.74
N LEU A 183 -2.23 -12.68 -8.98
CA LEU A 183 -3.28 -11.79 -8.49
C LEU A 183 -4.00 -12.42 -7.31
N PHE A 184 -4.14 -11.64 -6.25
CA PHE A 184 -4.85 -12.00 -5.05
C PHE A 184 -6.03 -11.06 -4.86
N ALA A 185 -7.18 -11.62 -4.50
CA ALA A 185 -8.36 -10.88 -4.12
C ALA A 185 -8.59 -10.99 -2.61
N ARG A 186 -9.04 -9.88 -2.02
CA ARG A 186 -9.51 -9.83 -0.64
C ARG A 186 -10.99 -10.19 -0.59
N ASP A 187 -11.34 -11.14 0.27
CA ASP A 187 -12.72 -11.48 0.62
C ASP A 187 -12.86 -11.45 2.14
N GLY A 188 -13.45 -10.36 2.64
CA GLY A 188 -13.48 -10.02 4.07
C GLY A 188 -12.07 -9.85 4.65
N THR A 189 -11.69 -10.74 5.56
CA THR A 189 -10.37 -10.79 6.23
C THR A 189 -9.42 -11.80 5.58
N THR A 190 -9.85 -12.46 4.51
CA THR A 190 -9.05 -13.48 3.81
C THR A 190 -8.51 -12.95 2.49
N TRP A 191 -7.34 -13.44 2.11
CA TRP A 191 -6.76 -13.23 0.79
C TRP A 191 -6.65 -14.56 0.05
N ARG A 192 -7.03 -14.57 -1.22
CA ARG A 192 -6.98 -15.77 -2.06
C ARG A 192 -6.36 -15.42 -3.40
N GLN A 193 -5.48 -16.29 -3.90
CA GLN A 193 -5.00 -16.17 -5.27
C GLN A 193 -6.16 -16.44 -6.23
N GLN A 194 -6.45 -15.49 -7.12
CA GLN A 194 -7.52 -15.58 -8.12
C GLN A 194 -6.98 -15.90 -9.52
N ALA A 195 -5.76 -15.46 -9.84
CA ALA A 195 -5.16 -15.69 -11.16
C ALA A 195 -3.63 -15.74 -11.10
N ARG A 196 -3.04 -16.37 -12.11
CA ARG A 196 -1.61 -16.34 -12.43
C ARG A 196 -1.47 -16.01 -13.91
N LEU A 197 -0.67 -15.00 -14.23
CA LEU A 197 -0.47 -14.47 -15.58
C LEU A 197 0.97 -14.69 -16.00
N GLU A 198 1.15 -15.00 -17.29
CA GLU A 198 2.43 -15.05 -17.98
C GLU A 198 2.28 -14.31 -19.31
N ALA A 199 3.41 -13.90 -19.90
CA ALA A 199 3.44 -13.42 -21.28
C ALA A 199 2.91 -14.53 -22.22
N PRO A 200 2.10 -14.21 -23.25
CA PRO A 200 1.58 -15.22 -24.17
C PRO A 200 2.66 -15.97 -24.96
N ILE A 201 3.79 -15.30 -25.19
CA ILE A 201 4.99 -15.87 -25.82
C ILE A 201 6.12 -15.65 -24.83
N PRO A 202 6.26 -16.52 -23.81
CA PRO A 202 7.28 -16.35 -22.78
C PRO A 202 8.66 -16.63 -23.36
N GLN A 203 9.59 -15.69 -23.22
CA GLN A 203 11.01 -15.93 -23.49
C GLN A 203 11.81 -15.82 -22.21
N SER A 204 12.88 -16.61 -22.11
CA SER A 204 13.75 -16.59 -20.93
C SER A 204 14.33 -15.20 -20.72
N ASN A 205 14.34 -14.75 -19.46
CA ASN A 205 14.84 -13.45 -19.04
C ASN A 205 14.03 -12.24 -19.50
N ASP A 206 12.80 -12.37 -20.00
CA ASP A 206 11.94 -11.22 -20.37
C ASP A 206 11.60 -10.33 -19.15
N GLY A 207 11.63 -10.91 -17.94
CA GLY A 207 11.34 -10.22 -16.69
C GLY A 207 9.86 -9.83 -16.57
N PHE A 208 8.94 -10.62 -17.12
CA PHE A 208 7.51 -10.35 -17.02
C PHE A 208 7.08 -10.28 -15.54
N GLY A 209 6.50 -9.16 -15.13
CA GLY A 209 6.16 -8.90 -13.73
C GLY A 209 7.20 -8.09 -12.96
N TYR A 210 8.21 -7.54 -13.65
CA TYR A 210 9.22 -6.67 -13.04
C TYR A 210 8.61 -5.40 -12.44
N SER A 211 7.66 -4.78 -13.14
CA SER A 211 6.91 -3.60 -12.69
C SER A 211 5.42 -3.81 -12.90
N LEU A 212 4.59 -3.31 -11.98
CA LEU A 212 3.14 -3.55 -11.96
C LEU A 212 2.38 -2.26 -11.59
N ALA A 213 1.23 -2.04 -12.22
CA ALA A 213 0.29 -0.99 -11.83
C ALA A 213 -1.17 -1.45 -12.04
N LEU A 214 -2.04 -1.15 -11.07
CA LEU A 214 -3.47 -1.50 -11.09
C LEU A 214 -4.34 -0.24 -11.19
N SER A 215 -5.48 -0.35 -11.88
CA SER A 215 -6.54 0.66 -11.84
C SER A 215 -7.16 0.76 -10.46
N SER A 216 -7.90 1.84 -10.18
CA SER A 216 -8.60 2.02 -8.90
C SER A 216 -9.62 0.92 -8.61
N ALA A 217 -10.22 0.35 -9.67
CA ALA A 217 -11.16 -0.75 -9.57
C ALA A 217 -10.47 -2.11 -9.39
N GLY A 218 -9.16 -2.20 -9.66
CA GLY A 218 -8.40 -3.46 -9.64
C GLY A 218 -8.67 -4.35 -10.85
N ASP A 219 -9.19 -3.78 -11.95
CA ASP A 219 -9.71 -4.52 -13.11
C ASP A 219 -8.85 -4.40 -14.38
N THR A 220 -7.87 -3.50 -14.34
CA THR A 220 -6.90 -3.26 -15.39
C THR A 220 -5.52 -3.31 -14.76
N LEU A 221 -4.63 -4.12 -15.32
CA LEU A 221 -3.28 -4.34 -14.85
C LEU A 221 -2.31 -4.06 -15.98
N ALA A 222 -1.35 -3.17 -15.75
CA ALA A 222 -0.16 -3.02 -16.58
C ALA A 222 0.98 -3.86 -16.00
N VAL A 223 1.64 -4.65 -16.84
CA VAL A 223 2.77 -5.52 -16.48
C VAL A 223 3.98 -5.19 -17.34
N GLY A 224 5.06 -4.72 -16.71
CA GLY A 224 6.33 -4.51 -17.38
C GLY A 224 7.12 -5.80 -17.58
N ALA A 225 7.78 -5.89 -18.74
CA ALA A 225 8.75 -6.91 -19.11
C ALA A 225 9.95 -6.19 -19.78
N PRO A 226 10.82 -5.53 -19.01
CA PRO A 226 11.86 -4.65 -19.55
C PRO A 226 12.89 -5.35 -20.43
N HIS A 227 12.94 -6.68 -20.39
CA HIS A 227 13.91 -7.47 -21.14
C HIS A 227 13.26 -8.26 -22.29
N ASP A 228 11.97 -8.04 -22.54
CA ASP A 228 11.26 -8.58 -23.69
C ASP A 228 12.02 -8.30 -24.99
N SER A 229 12.27 -9.36 -25.74
CA SER A 229 13.12 -9.34 -26.93
C SER A 229 12.36 -9.61 -28.24
N GLN A 230 11.02 -9.54 -28.22
CA GLN A 230 10.19 -9.87 -29.40
C GLN A 230 10.24 -8.78 -30.48
N THR A 231 10.48 -7.52 -30.12
CA THR A 231 10.56 -6.39 -31.07
C THR A 231 11.99 -5.96 -31.34
N ALA A 232 12.78 -5.78 -30.28
CA ALA A 232 14.21 -5.48 -30.33
C ALA A 232 14.87 -6.21 -29.15
N ASN A 233 16.13 -6.64 -29.31
CA ASN A 233 16.85 -7.36 -28.26
C ASN A 233 16.94 -6.52 -26.98
N TYR A 234 16.34 -7.00 -25.88
CA TYR A 234 16.16 -6.25 -24.63
C TYR A 234 15.52 -4.86 -24.79
N GLY A 235 14.70 -4.67 -25.82
CA GLY A 235 13.98 -3.40 -26.03
C GLY A 235 12.85 -3.20 -25.02
N GLY A 236 12.30 -4.30 -24.50
CA GLY A 236 11.27 -4.30 -23.48
C GLY A 236 9.85 -4.11 -24.01
N ALA A 237 8.87 -4.42 -23.16
CA ALA A 237 7.45 -4.30 -23.47
C ALA A 237 6.60 -4.07 -22.20
N VAL A 238 5.38 -3.59 -22.39
CA VAL A 238 4.33 -3.60 -21.36
C VAL A 238 3.12 -4.36 -21.86
N TYR A 239 2.55 -5.21 -21.02
CA TYR A 239 1.34 -5.97 -21.28
C TYR A 239 0.19 -5.40 -20.46
N VAL A 240 -0.91 -5.06 -21.11
CA VAL A 240 -2.12 -4.57 -20.44
C VAL A 240 -3.14 -5.70 -20.42
N TYR A 241 -3.49 -6.15 -19.23
CA TYR A 241 -4.55 -7.14 -19.00
C TYR A 241 -5.77 -6.45 -18.41
N THR A 242 -6.94 -6.95 -18.77
CA THR A 242 -8.22 -6.57 -18.14
C THR A 242 -8.91 -7.81 -17.63
N GLY A 243 -9.50 -7.74 -16.44
CA GLY A 243 -10.15 -8.91 -15.85
C GLY A 243 -10.87 -8.64 -14.55
N GLN A 244 -11.64 -9.63 -14.13
CA GLN A 244 -12.33 -9.69 -12.85
C GLN A 244 -12.27 -11.14 -12.34
N GLY A 245 -12.02 -11.32 -11.05
CA GLY A 245 -11.87 -12.66 -10.49
C GLY A 245 -10.70 -13.42 -11.14
N ALA A 246 -10.97 -14.66 -11.55
CA ALA A 246 -10.01 -15.50 -12.26
C ALA A 246 -9.91 -15.24 -13.78
N ALA A 247 -10.81 -14.43 -14.35
CA ALA A 247 -10.91 -14.21 -15.79
C ALA A 247 -10.14 -12.95 -16.20
N TRP A 248 -8.83 -13.10 -16.40
CA TRP A 248 -7.95 -12.04 -16.92
C TRP A 248 -7.55 -12.34 -18.36
N ALA A 249 -7.73 -11.36 -19.24
CA ALA A 249 -7.37 -11.47 -20.65
C ALA A 249 -6.38 -10.38 -21.03
N LEU A 250 -5.40 -10.73 -21.87
CA LEU A 250 -4.51 -9.75 -22.46
C LEU A 250 -5.32 -8.85 -23.39
N GLN A 251 -5.36 -7.56 -23.10
CA GLN A 251 -5.94 -6.56 -23.99
C GLN A 251 -4.95 -6.17 -25.09
N THR A 252 -3.70 -5.87 -24.73
CA THR A 252 -2.67 -5.48 -25.70
C THR A 252 -1.25 -5.64 -25.13
N ARG A 253 -0.27 -5.77 -26.04
CA ARG A 253 1.17 -5.59 -25.76
C ARG A 253 1.60 -4.26 -26.39
N LEU A 254 2.29 -3.43 -25.62
CA LEU A 254 2.74 -2.09 -25.99
C LEU A 254 4.27 -2.01 -25.98
N THR A 255 4.81 -1.27 -26.95
CA THR A 255 6.20 -0.83 -27.04
C THR A 255 6.21 0.64 -27.44
N GLY A 256 7.27 1.38 -27.12
CA GLY A 256 7.49 2.73 -27.65
C GLY A 256 7.67 2.71 -29.17
N LEU A 257 7.24 3.77 -29.87
CA LEU A 257 7.37 3.88 -31.32
C LEU A 257 8.83 3.88 -31.82
N ASN A 258 9.77 4.28 -30.97
CA ASN A 258 11.22 4.31 -31.21
C ASN A 258 12.00 3.24 -30.43
N THR A 259 11.32 2.23 -29.88
CA THR A 259 11.98 1.19 -29.07
C THR A 259 13.14 0.54 -29.84
N SER A 260 14.32 0.64 -29.26
CA SER A 260 15.60 0.15 -29.78
C SER A 260 16.18 -0.92 -28.85
N SER A 261 17.29 -1.55 -29.28
CA SER A 261 17.93 -2.60 -28.49
C SER A 261 18.48 -2.05 -27.18
N GLY A 262 18.08 -2.67 -26.07
CA GLY A 262 18.58 -2.31 -24.73
C GLY A 262 17.84 -1.16 -24.05
N ASP A 263 16.80 -0.58 -24.64
CA ASP A 263 16.07 0.57 -24.07
C ASP A 263 15.34 0.27 -22.76
N ALA A 264 15.08 -1.01 -22.48
CA ALA A 264 14.41 -1.50 -21.28
C ALA A 264 13.00 -0.90 -21.04
N PHE A 265 12.22 -0.72 -22.11
CA PHE A 265 10.83 -0.24 -22.01
C PHE A 265 9.99 -1.15 -21.10
N GLY A 266 9.32 -0.56 -20.11
CA GLY A 266 8.58 -1.32 -19.09
C GLY A 266 9.36 -1.53 -17.79
N GLY A 267 10.54 -0.91 -17.65
CA GLY A 267 11.32 -0.92 -16.40
C GLY A 267 10.55 -0.28 -15.22
N SER A 268 9.65 0.66 -15.51
CA SER A 268 8.68 1.18 -14.56
C SER A 268 7.33 1.46 -15.25
N VAL A 269 6.21 1.27 -14.54
CA VAL A 269 4.86 1.52 -15.07
C VAL A 269 3.99 2.23 -14.03
N ALA A 270 3.09 3.10 -14.49
CA ALA A 270 2.07 3.74 -13.65
C ALA A 270 0.77 3.92 -14.44
N LEU A 271 -0.39 3.71 -13.81
CA LEU A 271 -1.69 3.66 -14.47
C LEU A 271 -2.68 4.61 -13.79
N SER A 272 -3.50 5.33 -14.57
CA SER A 272 -4.58 6.18 -14.05
C SER A 272 -5.63 5.34 -13.29
N ALA A 273 -6.43 6.00 -12.46
CA ALA A 273 -7.48 5.34 -11.69
C ALA A 273 -8.50 4.63 -12.59
N GLN A 274 -8.77 5.17 -13.78
CA GLN A 274 -9.70 4.61 -14.77
C GLN A 274 -9.05 3.55 -15.67
N GLY A 275 -7.74 3.33 -15.56
CA GLY A 275 -7.03 2.34 -16.39
C GLY A 275 -6.91 2.73 -17.86
N ASP A 276 -6.95 4.03 -18.17
CA ASP A 276 -6.97 4.56 -19.54
C ASP A 276 -5.78 5.45 -19.89
N VAL A 277 -4.94 5.84 -18.92
CA VAL A 277 -3.65 6.49 -19.16
C VAL A 277 -2.56 5.66 -18.50
N LEU A 278 -1.58 5.24 -19.28
CA LEU A 278 -0.45 4.42 -18.86
C LEU A 278 0.84 5.19 -19.12
N ALA A 279 1.61 5.45 -18.07
CA ALA A 279 2.98 5.93 -18.19
C ALA A 279 3.95 4.74 -18.10
N VAL A 280 5.02 4.77 -18.89
CA VAL A 280 6.03 3.71 -18.96
C VAL A 280 7.43 4.31 -18.99
N GLY A 281 8.32 3.82 -18.13
CA GLY A 281 9.74 4.18 -18.14
C GLY A 281 10.59 3.25 -19.01
N ALA A 282 11.62 3.82 -19.62
CA ALA A 282 12.68 3.14 -20.37
C ALA A 282 14.01 3.82 -20.02
N ASP A 283 14.59 3.49 -18.87
CA ASP A 283 15.74 4.19 -18.30
C ASP A 283 17.04 3.98 -19.05
N GLN A 284 17.07 3.03 -19.98
CA GLN A 284 18.23 2.70 -20.80
C GLN A 284 18.15 3.30 -22.21
N GLU A 285 17.04 3.96 -22.55
CA GLU A 285 16.81 4.60 -23.84
C GLU A 285 17.90 5.65 -24.17
N ALA A 286 18.29 5.71 -25.45
CA ALA A 286 19.52 6.37 -25.89
C ALA A 286 19.32 7.71 -26.63
N GLY A 287 18.12 8.28 -26.65
CA GLY A 287 17.83 9.52 -27.37
C GLY A 287 18.48 10.76 -26.76
N SER A 288 19.06 11.61 -27.60
CA SER A 288 19.70 12.86 -27.19
C SER A 288 18.76 14.07 -27.11
N GLY A 289 17.47 13.89 -27.41
CA GLY A 289 16.44 14.93 -27.27
C GLY A 289 16.13 15.33 -25.83
N THR A 290 15.57 16.53 -25.65
CA THR A 290 15.10 17.06 -24.35
C THR A 290 13.64 17.47 -24.39
N GLY A 291 12.96 17.45 -23.23
CA GLY A 291 11.56 17.87 -23.12
C GLY A 291 10.55 16.86 -23.68
N ALA A 292 9.43 17.34 -24.18
CA ALA A 292 8.34 16.51 -24.71
C ALA A 292 8.41 16.37 -26.23
N ASN A 293 8.30 15.13 -26.70
CA ASN A 293 8.32 14.70 -28.10
C ASN A 293 9.48 15.26 -28.93
N PRO A 294 10.74 15.20 -28.44
CA PRO A 294 11.87 15.60 -29.28
C PRO A 294 12.07 14.60 -30.44
N PRO A 295 12.82 14.99 -31.49
CA PRO A 295 13.25 14.05 -32.52
C PRO A 295 14.00 12.86 -31.93
N ASP A 296 13.76 11.69 -32.50
CA ASP A 296 14.37 10.43 -32.10
C ASP A 296 15.78 10.27 -32.69
N ASP A 297 16.72 9.82 -31.86
CA ASP A 297 18.06 9.38 -32.23
C ASP A 297 18.59 8.37 -31.18
N ASN A 298 19.81 7.89 -31.35
CA ASN A 298 20.45 6.96 -30.40
C ASN A 298 21.86 7.45 -29.98
N ASN A 299 22.01 8.75 -29.74
CA ASN A 299 23.32 9.40 -29.55
C ASN A 299 23.72 9.61 -28.08
N SER A 300 22.85 9.34 -27.11
CA SER A 300 23.10 9.49 -25.67
C SER A 300 22.67 8.25 -24.88
N PRO A 301 23.47 7.17 -24.90
CA PRO A 301 23.15 5.91 -24.23
C PRO A 301 22.72 6.08 -22.77
N GLN A 302 21.67 5.38 -22.36
CA GLN A 302 21.18 5.37 -20.98
C GLN A 302 20.80 6.76 -20.44
N SER A 303 20.46 7.70 -21.32
CA SER A 303 19.90 8.99 -20.90
C SER A 303 18.46 8.83 -20.42
N GLY A 304 17.77 7.81 -20.93
CA GLY A 304 16.47 7.34 -20.46
C GLY A 304 15.28 8.18 -20.95
N ALA A 305 14.11 7.57 -20.96
CA ALA A 305 12.87 8.18 -21.40
C ALA A 305 11.66 7.72 -20.56
N ALA A 306 10.58 8.50 -20.65
CA ALA A 306 9.25 8.07 -20.23
C ALA A 306 8.27 8.23 -21.39
N TYR A 307 7.29 7.34 -21.47
CA TYR A 307 6.27 7.32 -22.51
C TYR A 307 4.90 7.41 -21.87
N VAL A 308 3.95 8.07 -22.54
CA VAL A 308 2.55 8.09 -22.10
C VAL A 308 1.68 7.53 -23.20
N PHE A 309 0.86 6.55 -22.85
CA PHE A 309 -0.15 5.95 -23.70
C PHE A 309 -1.53 6.30 -23.16
N ALA A 310 -2.48 6.56 -24.06
CA ALA A 310 -3.88 6.69 -23.71
C ALA A 310 -4.75 5.68 -24.45
N ARG A 311 -5.77 5.20 -23.76
CA ARG A 311 -6.77 4.27 -24.26
C ARG A 311 -8.04 5.02 -24.66
N GLN A 312 -8.47 4.83 -25.90
CA GLN A 312 -9.80 5.21 -26.36
C GLN A 312 -10.56 3.96 -26.84
N GLY A 313 -11.63 3.61 -26.13
CA GLY A 313 -12.28 2.32 -26.31
C GLY A 313 -11.31 1.18 -25.97
N ASN A 314 -11.01 0.32 -26.94
CA ASN A 314 -10.04 -0.78 -26.78
C ASN A 314 -8.65 -0.47 -27.35
N ALA A 315 -8.48 0.67 -28.02
CA ALA A 315 -7.24 1.02 -28.71
C ALA A 315 -6.35 1.88 -27.82
N TRP A 316 -5.09 1.48 -27.68
CA TRP A 316 -4.05 2.26 -27.02
C TRP A 316 -3.21 2.99 -28.07
N SER A 317 -2.86 4.24 -27.78
CA SER A 317 -2.00 5.05 -28.64
C SER A 317 -0.98 5.81 -27.79
N GLN A 318 0.27 5.90 -28.29
CA GLN A 318 1.31 6.71 -27.65
C GLN A 318 0.97 8.19 -27.84
N GLN A 319 0.79 8.92 -26.75
CA GLN A 319 0.55 10.37 -26.73
C GLN A 319 1.84 11.18 -26.54
N ALA A 320 2.81 10.62 -25.82
CA ALA A 320 4.05 11.33 -25.52
C ALA A 320 5.26 10.40 -25.44
N TYR A 321 6.41 10.94 -25.87
CA TYR A 321 7.78 10.53 -25.59
C TYR A 321 8.44 11.67 -24.83
N LEU A 322 8.82 11.44 -23.58
CA LEU A 322 9.26 12.46 -22.63
C LEU A 322 10.71 12.20 -22.24
N LYS A 323 11.50 13.27 -22.22
CA LYS A 323 12.92 13.27 -21.89
C LYS A 323 13.20 14.25 -20.76
N ALA A 324 14.34 14.14 -20.10
CA ALA A 324 14.77 15.14 -19.14
C ALA A 324 14.92 16.53 -19.80
N SER A 325 14.88 17.60 -18.98
CA SER A 325 15.18 18.96 -19.44
C SER A 325 16.65 19.15 -19.84
N THR A 326 17.52 18.28 -19.33
CA THR A 326 18.94 18.16 -19.63
C THR A 326 19.26 16.67 -19.61
N ASN A 327 19.98 16.17 -20.60
CA ASN A 327 20.28 14.75 -20.71
C ASN A 327 21.77 14.52 -21.03
N HIS A 328 22.32 13.50 -20.40
CA HIS A 328 23.67 13.01 -20.59
C HIS A 328 23.65 11.48 -20.55
N ILE A 329 24.79 10.89 -20.91
CA ILE A 329 24.98 9.45 -20.86
C ILE A 329 24.88 8.97 -19.40
N GLY A 330 24.03 7.97 -19.16
CA GLY A 330 23.87 7.36 -17.84
C GLY A 330 22.95 8.09 -16.87
N ASP A 331 22.19 9.10 -17.33
CA ASP A 331 21.27 9.87 -16.50
C ASP A 331 20.01 9.08 -16.06
N GLN A 332 19.66 8.00 -16.75
CA GLN A 332 18.60 7.05 -16.37
C GLN A 332 17.22 7.68 -16.11
N PHE A 333 16.84 8.70 -16.89
CA PHE A 333 15.50 9.29 -16.81
C PHE A 333 14.43 8.23 -17.07
N GLY A 334 13.38 8.18 -16.25
CA GLY A 334 12.35 7.14 -16.38
C GLY A 334 12.59 5.89 -15.53
N ARG A 335 13.67 5.84 -14.75
CA ARG A 335 13.97 4.71 -13.85
C ARG A 335 12.88 4.46 -12.80
N ARG A 336 12.20 5.52 -12.37
CA ARG A 336 10.94 5.47 -11.62
C ARG A 336 9.98 6.52 -12.15
N ILE A 337 8.70 6.21 -12.09
CA ILE A 337 7.62 7.11 -12.47
C ILE A 337 6.47 7.03 -11.48
N ALA A 338 5.70 8.11 -11.34
CA ALA A 338 4.44 8.14 -10.60
C ALA A 338 3.42 9.02 -11.33
N LEU A 339 2.21 8.52 -11.51
CA LEU A 339 1.12 9.18 -12.26
C LEU A 339 -0.05 9.48 -11.32
N SER A 340 -0.65 10.66 -11.45
CA SER A 340 -1.86 11.03 -10.69
C SER A 340 -3.07 10.20 -11.15
N ALA A 341 -4.07 10.10 -10.28
CA ALA A 341 -5.25 9.27 -10.54
C ALA A 341 -6.02 9.70 -11.80
N ASP A 342 -6.02 11.00 -12.11
CA ASP A 342 -6.62 11.57 -13.32
C ASP A 342 -5.77 11.41 -14.59
N GLY A 343 -4.55 10.88 -14.48
CA GLY A 343 -3.65 10.68 -15.60
C GLY A 343 -3.03 11.98 -16.17
N HIS A 344 -3.07 13.10 -15.43
CA HIS A 344 -2.63 14.41 -15.95
C HIS A 344 -1.36 14.99 -15.32
N THR A 345 -0.83 14.39 -14.24
CA THR A 345 0.44 14.78 -13.62
C THR A 345 1.35 13.55 -13.53
N LEU A 346 2.52 13.61 -14.15
CA LEU A 346 3.52 12.55 -14.17
C LEU A 346 4.81 13.06 -13.56
N ALA A 347 5.25 12.44 -12.47
CA ALA A 347 6.60 12.62 -11.93
C ALA A 347 7.52 11.55 -12.50
N VAL A 348 8.70 11.96 -12.97
CA VAL A 348 9.71 11.06 -13.56
C VAL A 348 11.05 11.27 -12.86
N GLY A 349 11.61 10.18 -12.35
CA GLY A 349 12.88 10.16 -11.64
C GLY A 349 14.05 10.07 -12.62
N MET A 350 15.11 10.80 -12.31
CA MET A 350 16.40 10.79 -12.98
C MET A 350 17.49 10.71 -11.90
N PRO A 351 17.57 9.56 -11.21
CA PRO A 351 18.54 9.38 -10.15
C PRO A 351 19.94 9.32 -10.76
N SER A 352 20.88 10.10 -10.22
CA SER A 352 22.27 9.96 -10.63
C SER A 352 22.83 8.66 -10.02
N PRO A 353 23.33 7.70 -10.83
CA PRO A 353 23.94 6.51 -10.28
C PRO A 353 25.25 6.88 -9.56
N ALA A 354 25.52 6.24 -8.43
CA ALA A 354 26.81 6.36 -7.75
C ALA A 354 27.92 5.88 -8.71
N GLY A 355 28.64 6.81 -9.36
CA GLY A 355 29.71 6.50 -10.32
C GLY A 355 29.47 6.98 -11.77
N GLY A 356 28.31 7.53 -12.11
CA GLY A 356 28.12 8.27 -13.37
C GLY A 356 28.83 9.63 -13.29
N GLY A 357 29.65 9.98 -14.28
CA GLY A 357 30.58 11.12 -14.26
C GLY A 357 30.00 12.54 -14.09
N GLY A 358 28.73 12.69 -13.73
CA GLY A 358 28.04 13.98 -13.55
C GLY A 358 27.98 14.50 -12.11
N GLY A 359 28.30 13.69 -11.09
CA GLY A 359 28.40 14.16 -9.69
C GLY A 359 27.13 14.82 -9.10
N THR A 360 25.96 14.66 -9.71
CA THR A 360 24.73 15.27 -9.18
C THR A 360 24.08 14.37 -8.13
N SER A 361 23.12 14.91 -7.40
CA SER A 361 22.39 14.17 -6.37
C SER A 361 21.16 13.46 -6.90
N GLY A 362 20.91 13.51 -8.21
CA GLY A 362 19.66 13.08 -8.85
C GLY A 362 18.61 14.19 -8.91
N SER A 363 17.54 13.96 -9.68
CA SER A 363 16.45 14.92 -9.87
C SER A 363 15.11 14.25 -10.19
N VAL A 364 14.03 15.03 -10.10
CA VAL A 364 12.69 14.63 -10.52
C VAL A 364 12.11 15.68 -11.46
N HIS A 365 11.56 15.26 -12.59
CA HIS A 365 10.85 16.12 -13.53
C HIS A 365 9.35 15.86 -13.44
N VAL A 366 8.58 16.92 -13.25
CA VAL A 366 7.12 16.85 -13.22
C VAL A 366 6.59 17.35 -14.55
N TYR A 367 5.95 16.46 -15.28
CA TYR A 367 5.21 16.72 -16.51
C TYR A 367 3.72 16.84 -16.21
N ALA A 368 3.04 17.75 -16.91
CA ALA A 368 1.60 17.91 -16.84
C ALA A 368 0.98 17.89 -18.23
N HIS A 369 -0.24 17.35 -18.32
CA HIS A 369 -1.05 17.38 -19.52
C HIS A 369 -2.04 18.55 -19.45
N ASP A 370 -2.03 19.44 -20.44
CA ASP A 370 -2.90 20.63 -20.47
C ASP A 370 -4.28 20.39 -21.12
N GLY A 371 -4.57 19.13 -21.47
CA GLY A 371 -5.76 18.73 -22.24
C GLY A 371 -5.49 18.53 -23.73
N LEU A 372 -4.34 18.98 -24.23
CA LEU A 372 -3.90 18.79 -25.61
C LEU A 372 -2.56 18.07 -25.70
N VAL A 373 -1.58 18.50 -24.90
CA VAL A 373 -0.20 18.02 -24.95
C VAL A 373 0.41 17.88 -23.55
N TRP A 374 1.42 17.03 -23.46
CA TRP A 374 2.28 16.93 -22.28
C TRP A 374 3.39 17.98 -22.34
N GLY A 375 3.64 18.66 -21.22
CA GLY A 375 4.71 19.64 -21.08
C GLY A 375 5.40 19.55 -19.74
N LEU A 376 6.70 19.91 -19.70
CA LEU A 376 7.45 19.98 -18.45
C LEU A 376 6.94 21.15 -17.61
N GLN A 377 6.49 20.86 -16.40
CA GLN A 377 5.96 21.84 -15.46
C GLN A 377 6.98 22.23 -14.39
N ALA A 378 7.74 21.27 -13.86
CA ALA A 378 8.70 21.53 -12.80
C ALA A 378 9.91 20.59 -12.84
N PHE A 379 11.00 21.07 -12.26
CA PHE A 379 12.22 20.34 -11.96
C PHE A 379 12.46 20.42 -10.45
N LEU A 380 12.65 19.28 -9.81
CA LEU A 380 12.87 19.16 -8.37
C LEU A 380 14.24 18.54 -8.11
N SER A 381 14.92 19.09 -7.11
CA SER A 381 16.18 18.58 -6.57
C SER A 381 16.17 18.72 -5.06
N ALA A 382 16.99 17.92 -4.36
CA ALA A 382 17.18 18.09 -2.92
C ALA A 382 17.74 19.50 -2.63
N PRO A 383 17.17 20.29 -1.69
CA PRO A 383 17.61 21.67 -1.44
C PRO A 383 19.03 21.80 -0.91
N ASN A 384 19.55 20.77 -0.24
CA ASN A 384 20.95 20.67 0.20
C ASN A 384 21.54 19.35 -0.32
N PRO A 385 21.81 19.25 -1.63
CA PRO A 385 22.15 17.99 -2.26
C PRO A 385 23.53 17.51 -1.78
N LEU A 386 23.56 16.42 -1.01
CA LEU A 386 24.78 15.64 -0.85
C LEU A 386 25.05 14.95 -2.20
N LEU A 387 26.27 15.08 -2.74
CA LEU A 387 26.62 14.49 -4.03
C LEU A 387 26.26 12.99 -4.03
N LEU A 388 25.67 12.51 -5.13
CA LEU A 388 25.28 11.10 -5.30
C LEU A 388 24.25 10.56 -4.28
N SER A 389 23.40 11.42 -3.70
CA SER A 389 22.37 10.99 -2.73
C SER A 389 21.22 10.15 -3.31
N GLY A 390 21.11 10.05 -4.64
CA GLY A 390 20.07 9.27 -5.32
C GLY A 390 18.66 9.86 -5.23
N PHE A 391 18.53 11.18 -5.12
CA PHE A 391 17.24 11.86 -5.17
C PHE A 391 16.49 11.52 -6.46
N GLY A 392 15.27 10.98 -6.33
CA GLY A 392 14.48 10.49 -7.47
C GLY A 392 14.55 8.97 -7.69
N GLU A 393 15.26 8.24 -6.83
CA GLU A 393 15.37 6.77 -6.90
C GLU A 393 14.05 6.04 -6.54
N ALA A 394 13.15 6.71 -5.82
CA ALA A 394 11.78 6.27 -5.54
C ALA A 394 10.83 7.46 -5.63
N LEU A 395 9.60 7.22 -6.10
CA LEU A 395 8.56 8.24 -6.25
C LEU A 395 7.21 7.68 -5.81
N ALA A 396 6.41 8.52 -5.14
CA ALA A 396 4.99 8.26 -4.90
C ALA A 396 4.21 9.57 -4.97
N LEU A 397 3.11 9.60 -5.74
CA LEU A 397 2.32 10.80 -6.01
C LEU A 397 0.88 10.58 -5.51
N SER A 398 0.29 11.59 -4.86
CA SER A 398 -1.11 11.54 -4.42
C SER A 398 -2.06 11.51 -5.61
N ALA A 399 -3.29 11.03 -5.37
CA ALA A 399 -4.29 10.85 -6.42
C ALA A 399 -4.61 12.17 -7.17
N ASP A 400 -4.62 13.29 -6.45
CA ASP A 400 -4.85 14.63 -6.99
C ASP A 400 -3.60 15.29 -7.63
N GLY A 401 -2.46 14.61 -7.62
CA GLY A 401 -1.21 15.11 -8.16
C GLY A 401 -0.61 16.31 -7.40
N GLN A 402 -1.00 16.54 -6.14
CA GLN A 402 -0.56 17.68 -5.34
C GLN A 402 0.51 17.38 -4.30
N VAL A 403 0.70 16.11 -3.91
CA VAL A 403 1.72 15.69 -2.93
C VAL A 403 2.62 14.64 -3.55
N LEU A 404 3.93 14.91 -3.60
CA LEU A 404 4.93 14.02 -4.17
C LEU A 404 5.96 13.67 -3.09
N ALA A 405 6.11 12.38 -2.81
CA ALA A 405 7.20 11.85 -2.00
C ALA A 405 8.35 11.39 -2.93
N VAL A 406 9.58 11.72 -2.56
CA VAL A 406 10.80 11.42 -3.32
C VAL A 406 11.84 10.76 -2.42
N GLY A 407 12.36 9.61 -2.85
CA GLY A 407 13.40 8.87 -2.14
C GLY A 407 14.80 9.34 -2.51
N SER A 408 15.71 9.29 -1.54
CA SER A 408 17.14 9.58 -1.69
C SER A 408 17.95 8.59 -0.82
N PRO A 409 17.99 7.29 -1.17
CA PRO A 409 18.52 6.24 -0.30
C PRO A 409 20.02 6.33 -0.03
N TYR A 410 20.76 7.17 -0.77
CA TYR A 410 22.19 7.38 -0.56
C TYR A 410 22.50 8.73 0.14
N ASP A 411 21.47 9.45 0.61
CA ASP A 411 21.65 10.54 1.57
C ASP A 411 22.47 10.04 2.76
N SER A 412 23.45 10.84 3.19
CA SER A 412 24.43 10.44 4.20
C SER A 412 24.31 11.25 5.49
N SER A 413 23.18 11.93 5.71
CA SER A 413 22.98 12.70 6.93
C SER A 413 22.60 11.80 8.12
N ALA A 414 23.19 12.03 9.29
CA ALA A 414 22.88 11.39 10.57
C ALA A 414 21.71 12.04 11.32
N ALA A 415 20.98 12.97 10.70
CA ALA A 415 19.72 13.46 11.26
C ALA A 415 18.71 12.32 11.42
N THR A 416 17.91 12.35 12.48
CA THR A 416 16.83 11.40 12.75
C THR A 416 15.47 12.08 12.67
N GLY A 417 14.42 11.31 12.37
CA GLY A 417 13.03 11.80 12.39
C GLY A 417 12.70 12.82 11.29
N ILE A 418 11.91 13.84 11.63
CA ILE A 418 11.38 14.83 10.67
C ILE A 418 12.13 16.15 10.81
N ASP A 419 12.52 16.73 9.66
CA ASP A 419 13.11 18.06 9.49
C ASP A 419 14.39 18.29 10.32
N GLY A 420 15.17 17.23 10.57
CA GLY A 420 16.52 17.35 11.09
C GLY A 420 17.52 17.93 10.08
N ASP A 421 18.76 18.17 10.52
CA ASP A 421 19.79 18.82 9.69
C ASP A 421 20.24 17.94 8.50
N PRO A 422 19.93 18.32 7.24
CA PRO A 422 20.36 17.54 6.07
C PRO A 422 21.88 17.63 5.81
N GLY A 423 22.59 18.58 6.43
CA GLY A 423 24.05 18.74 6.31
C GLY A 423 24.88 17.88 7.27
N ASN A 424 24.25 17.17 8.21
CA ASN A 424 24.95 16.37 9.22
C ASN A 424 25.53 15.07 8.63
N THR A 425 26.66 15.07 7.92
CA THR A 425 27.16 13.91 7.14
C THR A 425 27.73 12.73 7.96
N GLY A 426 27.19 12.44 9.14
CA GLY A 426 27.71 11.43 10.07
C GLY A 426 27.26 9.97 9.82
N ALA A 427 26.35 9.70 8.88
CA ALA A 427 25.78 8.37 8.66
C ALA A 427 25.71 8.05 7.16
N THR A 428 26.80 7.51 6.61
CA THR A 428 26.92 7.21 5.17
C THR A 428 25.79 6.31 4.67
N PHE A 429 25.14 6.71 3.57
CA PHE A 429 24.06 5.96 2.92
C PHE A 429 22.91 5.54 3.85
N SER A 430 22.66 6.31 4.91
CA SER A 430 21.51 6.08 5.80
C SER A 430 20.17 6.34 5.10
N GLY A 431 20.18 7.19 4.07
CA GLY A 431 19.05 7.49 3.21
C GLY A 431 18.09 8.53 3.78
N ALA A 432 17.20 9.04 2.93
CA ALA A 432 16.19 10.03 3.25
C ALA A 432 14.96 9.91 2.33
N ALA A 433 13.83 10.47 2.79
CA ALA A 433 12.68 10.76 1.96
C ALA A 433 12.32 12.25 2.05
N TYR A 434 11.84 12.83 0.95
CA TYR A 434 11.43 14.23 0.86
C TYR A 434 9.96 14.28 0.46
N VAL A 435 9.19 15.20 1.04
CA VAL A 435 7.80 15.43 0.64
C VAL A 435 7.69 16.82 0.04
N PHE A 436 7.16 16.91 -1.17
CA PHE A 436 6.87 18.15 -1.87
C PHE A 436 5.36 18.34 -2.00
N THR A 437 4.92 19.60 -1.96
CA THR A 437 3.52 19.97 -2.21
C THR A 437 3.41 21.01 -3.31
N ARG A 438 2.39 20.88 -4.15
CA ARG A 438 2.10 21.78 -5.24
C ARG A 438 1.11 22.86 -4.78
N ASN A 439 1.49 24.12 -4.99
CA ASN A 439 0.65 25.30 -4.77
C ASN A 439 0.69 26.16 -6.03
N ASN A 440 -0.45 26.40 -6.68
CA ASN A 440 -0.56 27.24 -7.89
C ASN A 440 0.51 26.92 -8.96
N ALA A 441 0.67 25.63 -9.29
CA ALA A 441 1.68 25.08 -10.21
C ALA A 441 3.15 25.11 -9.77
N SER A 442 3.48 25.71 -8.62
CA SER A 442 4.81 25.66 -8.02
C SER A 442 4.92 24.54 -7.00
N TRP A 443 6.05 23.84 -6.98
CA TRP A 443 6.34 22.80 -5.99
C TRP A 443 7.27 23.35 -4.91
N GLY A 444 6.91 23.11 -3.65
CA GLY A 444 7.76 23.43 -2.49
C GLY A 444 7.97 22.21 -1.61
N GLN A 445 9.19 22.03 -1.10
CA GLN A 445 9.46 21.02 -0.08
C GLN A 445 8.66 21.36 1.18
N ARG A 446 7.99 20.35 1.71
CA ARG A 446 7.20 20.39 2.94
C ARG A 446 7.84 19.62 4.09
N ALA A 447 8.60 18.56 3.79
CA ALA A 447 9.29 17.77 4.81
C ALA A 447 10.57 17.12 4.28
N TYR A 448 11.54 16.96 5.17
CA TYR A 448 12.67 16.06 5.08
C TYR A 448 12.50 14.96 6.14
N ILE A 449 12.52 13.70 5.73
CA ILE A 449 12.17 12.57 6.59
C ILE A 449 13.34 11.58 6.62
N LYS A 450 13.68 11.18 7.85
CA LYS A 450 14.67 10.18 8.21
C LYS A 450 14.06 9.09 9.06
N ALA A 451 14.70 7.91 9.06
CA ALA A 451 14.42 6.89 10.04
C ALA A 451 14.65 7.46 11.46
N SER A 452 13.82 7.07 12.43
CA SER A 452 14.05 7.49 13.83
C SER A 452 15.29 6.83 14.45
N ASN A 453 15.72 5.70 13.91
CA ASN A 453 16.94 4.96 14.23
C ASN A 453 17.96 5.01 13.09
N THR A 454 18.24 6.21 12.56
CA THR A 454 19.15 6.39 11.40
C THR A 454 20.50 5.70 11.61
N GLY A 455 20.76 4.63 10.87
CA GLY A 455 22.02 3.89 10.81
C GLY A 455 22.70 4.02 9.46
N ALA A 456 24.02 3.82 9.44
CA ALA A 456 24.79 3.86 8.20
C ALA A 456 24.46 2.64 7.33
N ASN A 457 24.28 2.86 6.02
CA ASN A 457 23.87 1.89 5.02
C ASN A 457 22.42 1.37 5.11
N ASP A 458 21.57 1.87 6.01
CA ASP A 458 20.17 1.43 6.10
C ASP A 458 19.35 1.69 4.83
N ARG A 459 19.77 2.66 4.01
CA ARG A 459 19.16 3.03 2.72
C ARG A 459 17.67 3.36 2.84
N PHE A 460 17.31 4.12 3.87
CA PHE A 460 15.96 4.66 4.04
C PHE A 460 15.52 5.48 2.82
N GLY A 461 14.30 5.27 2.32
CA GLY A 461 13.82 5.94 1.11
C GLY A 461 14.11 5.18 -0.19
N THR A 462 14.55 3.92 -0.11
CA THR A 462 14.72 3.05 -1.30
C THR A 462 13.38 2.77 -2.00
N THR A 463 12.29 2.73 -1.24
CA THR A 463 10.92 2.54 -1.73
C THR A 463 9.97 3.45 -0.99
N LEU A 464 8.90 3.86 -1.66
CA LEU A 464 7.87 4.74 -1.12
C LEU A 464 6.48 4.27 -1.57
N ALA A 465 5.48 4.41 -0.69
CA ALA A 465 4.07 4.30 -1.04
C ALA A 465 3.27 5.39 -0.31
N LEU A 466 2.41 6.10 -1.03
CA LEU A 466 1.67 7.26 -0.51
C LEU A 466 0.17 7.03 -0.69
N SER A 467 -0.64 7.39 0.31
CA SER A 467 -2.11 7.31 0.22
C SER A 467 -2.66 8.31 -0.80
N SER A 468 -3.89 8.07 -1.26
CA SER A 468 -4.53 8.92 -2.28
C SER A 468 -4.65 10.38 -1.85
N ASP A 469 -4.84 10.64 -0.56
CA ASP A 469 -4.95 11.98 0.05
C ASP A 469 -3.59 12.60 0.42
N GLY A 470 -2.49 11.89 0.20
CA GLY A 470 -1.14 12.33 0.51
C GLY A 470 -0.83 12.44 2.00
N GLN A 471 -1.64 11.85 2.89
CA GLN A 471 -1.47 11.97 4.35
C GLN A 471 -0.71 10.81 4.99
N THR A 472 -0.63 9.64 4.35
CA THR A 472 0.03 8.45 4.88
C THR A 472 1.14 8.02 3.94
N LEU A 473 2.38 7.97 4.43
CA LEU A 473 3.57 7.61 3.67
C LEU A 473 4.25 6.40 4.32
N ALA A 474 4.39 5.31 3.56
CA ALA A 474 5.26 4.20 3.91
C ALA A 474 6.62 4.37 3.23
N VAL A 475 7.71 4.13 3.97
CA VAL A 475 9.09 4.27 3.51
C VAL A 475 9.89 3.01 3.82
N GLY A 476 10.58 2.44 2.84
CA GLY A 476 11.43 1.27 3.02
C GLY A 476 12.88 1.64 3.31
N ALA A 477 13.51 0.87 4.20
CA ALA A 477 14.94 0.89 4.48
C ALA A 477 15.47 -0.54 4.35
N ILE A 478 15.89 -0.91 3.14
CA ILE A 478 16.12 -2.31 2.77
C ILE A 478 17.33 -2.96 3.47
N SER A 479 18.21 -2.15 4.06
CA SER A 479 19.43 -2.61 4.72
C SER A 479 19.43 -2.30 6.22
N GLU A 480 18.29 -1.88 6.77
CA GLU A 480 18.16 -1.68 8.21
C GLU A 480 18.35 -2.99 8.96
N SER A 481 19.04 -2.91 10.10
CA SER A 481 19.44 -4.06 10.90
C SER A 481 18.64 -4.08 12.20
N SER A 482 17.93 -5.18 12.48
CA SER A 482 17.22 -5.39 13.74
C SER A 482 16.58 -6.78 13.76
N ASP A 483 16.65 -7.48 14.88
CA ASP A 483 15.97 -8.77 15.08
C ASP A 483 14.48 -8.63 15.51
N ALA A 484 13.97 -7.40 15.63
CA ALA A 484 12.58 -7.11 16.01
C ALA A 484 11.56 -7.73 15.06
N ARG A 485 10.39 -8.13 15.58
CA ARG A 485 9.31 -8.75 14.80
C ARG A 485 8.05 -7.91 14.79
N GLY A 486 7.36 -7.92 13.66
CA GLY A 486 6.08 -7.24 13.49
C GLY A 486 6.17 -5.74 13.67
N ILE A 487 5.30 -5.16 14.50
CA ILE A 487 5.07 -3.71 14.51
C ILE A 487 5.42 -3.14 15.89
N GLY A 488 6.22 -2.08 15.92
CA GLY A 488 6.58 -1.39 17.16
C GLY A 488 7.59 -2.13 18.03
N GLY A 489 8.37 -3.05 17.45
CA GLY A 489 9.49 -3.70 18.12
C GLY A 489 10.67 -2.76 18.37
N ASP A 490 11.74 -3.30 18.98
CA ASP A 490 12.95 -2.53 19.29
C ASP A 490 13.73 -2.15 18.02
N GLN A 491 13.62 -0.89 17.63
CA GLN A 491 14.33 -0.30 16.50
C GLN A 491 15.79 0.11 16.84
N GLY A 492 16.26 -0.09 18.08
CA GLY A 492 17.58 0.35 18.51
C GLY A 492 18.66 -0.72 18.47
N ASN A 493 18.32 -1.97 18.17
CA ASN A 493 19.28 -3.08 18.10
C ASN A 493 19.65 -3.39 16.65
N ASP A 494 20.90 -3.80 16.43
CA ASP A 494 21.44 -4.21 15.12
C ASP A 494 21.72 -5.72 15.06
N ASN A 495 20.97 -6.53 15.79
CA ASN A 495 21.29 -7.95 15.99
C ASN A 495 21.10 -8.83 14.74
N ALA A 496 20.32 -8.38 13.76
CA ALA A 496 20.07 -9.09 12.50
C ALA A 496 20.35 -8.16 11.30
N PRO A 497 21.58 -8.21 10.75
CA PRO A 497 22.04 -7.33 9.68
C PRO A 497 21.21 -7.44 8.39
N ASP A 498 21.00 -6.31 7.70
CA ASP A 498 20.38 -6.23 6.37
C ASP A 498 19.01 -6.93 6.22
N THR A 499 18.30 -7.12 7.34
CA THR A 499 16.96 -7.73 7.34
C THR A 499 15.90 -6.80 6.76
N GLY A 500 16.17 -5.49 6.79
CA GLY A 500 15.35 -4.43 6.23
C GLY A 500 14.15 -4.08 7.11
N ALA A 501 13.61 -2.88 6.91
CA ALA A 501 12.47 -2.36 7.64
C ALA A 501 11.55 -1.52 6.75
N ALA A 502 10.32 -1.32 7.21
CA ALA A 502 9.42 -0.30 6.70
C ALA A 502 8.98 0.64 7.82
N TYR A 503 8.78 1.90 7.49
CA TYR A 503 8.35 2.95 8.42
C TYR A 503 7.08 3.57 7.89
N LEU A 504 6.10 3.76 8.76
CA LEU A 504 4.86 4.45 8.41
C LEU A 504 4.87 5.83 9.05
N PHE A 505 4.59 6.84 8.24
CA PHE A 505 4.45 8.23 8.66
C PHE A 505 3.04 8.72 8.36
N THR A 506 2.47 9.51 9.26
CA THR A 506 1.19 10.20 9.03
C THR A 506 1.32 11.70 9.22
N HIS A 507 0.67 12.43 8.34
CA HIS A 507 0.60 13.87 8.34
C HIS A 507 -0.70 14.35 9.01
N SER A 508 -0.60 15.41 9.81
CA SER A 508 -1.73 16.04 10.48
C SER A 508 -1.56 17.56 10.50
N ALA A 509 -2.44 18.27 11.20
CA ALA A 509 -2.32 19.73 11.37
C ALA A 509 -0.99 20.16 12.02
N THR A 510 -0.33 19.28 12.79
CA THR A 510 0.97 19.55 13.42
C THR A 510 2.18 19.11 12.59
N GLY A 511 1.95 18.59 11.38
CA GLY A 511 3.01 18.08 10.49
C GLY A 511 3.08 16.55 10.44
N TRP A 512 4.19 16.06 9.88
CA TRP A 512 4.49 14.62 9.77
C TRP A 512 4.98 14.05 11.10
N ARG A 513 4.58 12.82 11.42
CA ARG A 513 5.12 12.02 12.52
C ARG A 513 5.33 10.58 12.10
N GLN A 514 6.34 9.91 12.65
CA GLN A 514 6.42 8.46 12.55
C GLN A 514 5.29 7.84 13.38
N GLN A 515 4.53 6.95 12.76
CA GLN A 515 3.45 6.20 13.38
C GLN A 515 3.88 4.79 13.76
N ALA A 516 4.66 4.13 12.91
CA ALA A 516 5.07 2.75 13.14
C ALA A 516 6.45 2.45 12.54
N TYR A 517 7.16 1.54 13.23
CA TYR A 517 8.30 0.78 12.71
C TYR A 517 7.81 -0.65 12.45
N ILE A 518 8.08 -1.17 11.27
CA ILE A 518 7.46 -2.39 10.73
C ILE A 518 8.55 -3.35 10.27
N LYS A 519 8.46 -4.58 10.77
CA LYS A 519 9.31 -5.72 10.46
C LYS A 519 8.44 -6.92 10.11
N PRO A 520 8.95 -7.89 9.34
CA PRO A 520 8.21 -9.11 9.07
C PRO A 520 7.95 -9.87 10.38
N SER A 521 6.94 -10.75 10.37
CA SER A 521 6.62 -11.63 11.50
C SER A 521 7.71 -12.67 11.79
N ASN A 522 8.64 -12.90 10.86
CA ASN A 522 9.69 -13.94 10.92
C ASN A 522 11.09 -13.42 10.57
N THR A 523 11.71 -12.64 11.48
CA THR A 523 13.08 -12.09 11.34
C THR A 523 14.23 -13.09 11.61
N ALA A 524 14.06 -14.39 11.34
CA ALA A 524 15.14 -15.34 11.59
C ALA A 524 16.36 -15.07 10.69
N GLU A 525 17.56 -15.24 11.27
CA GLU A 525 18.92 -14.86 10.82
C GLU A 525 19.34 -15.38 9.41
N TYR A 526 18.48 -16.13 8.71
CA TYR A 526 18.81 -16.74 7.40
C TYR A 526 17.71 -16.61 6.33
N SER A 527 16.55 -16.01 6.64
CA SER A 527 15.35 -16.12 5.80
C SER A 527 14.83 -14.82 5.17
N VAL A 528 15.32 -13.65 5.58
CA VAL A 528 14.80 -12.35 5.10
C VAL A 528 15.98 -11.43 4.74
N TYR A 529 16.21 -11.21 3.45
CA TYR A 529 17.13 -10.20 2.96
C TYR A 529 16.29 -9.13 2.26
N GLN A 530 16.36 -7.88 2.75
CA GLN A 530 15.70 -6.72 2.15
C GLN A 530 14.17 -6.65 2.27
N PHE A 531 13.63 -6.88 3.48
CA PHE A 531 12.25 -6.47 3.75
C PHE A 531 12.09 -4.97 3.49
N GLY A 532 11.01 -4.58 2.80
CA GLY A 532 10.80 -3.20 2.34
C GLY A 532 11.28 -2.94 0.92
N ALA A 533 11.76 -3.94 0.19
CA ALA A 533 12.23 -3.80 -1.20
C ALA A 533 11.11 -3.47 -2.21
N ALA A 534 9.85 -3.68 -1.85
CA ALA A 534 8.70 -3.07 -2.51
C ALA A 534 7.61 -2.76 -1.48
N LEU A 535 6.87 -1.67 -1.70
CA LEU A 535 5.77 -1.21 -0.85
C LEU A 535 4.55 -0.90 -1.72
N ALA A 536 3.36 -1.22 -1.22
CA ALA A 536 2.10 -0.81 -1.81
C ALA A 536 1.08 -0.47 -0.72
N LEU A 537 0.42 0.69 -0.85
CA LEU A 537 -0.52 1.22 0.13
C LEU A 537 -1.88 1.46 -0.54
N SER A 538 -2.98 1.11 0.13
CA SER A 538 -4.32 1.44 -0.35
C SER A 538 -4.57 2.95 -0.33
N GLY A 539 -5.56 3.39 -1.10
CA GLY A 539 -5.86 4.82 -1.27
C GLY A 539 -6.31 5.50 0.02
N ASP A 540 -6.97 4.76 0.92
CA ASP A 540 -7.35 5.22 2.26
C ASP A 540 -6.22 5.12 3.29
N GLY A 541 -5.05 4.56 2.92
CA GLY A 541 -3.91 4.36 3.81
C GLY A 541 -4.09 3.24 4.84
N GLN A 542 -5.15 2.43 4.74
CA GLN A 542 -5.53 1.43 5.76
C GLN A 542 -5.15 -0.02 5.37
N ALA A 543 -4.41 -0.22 4.28
CA ALA A 543 -3.79 -1.49 3.93
C ALA A 543 -2.42 -1.32 3.31
N LEU A 544 -1.43 -1.97 3.91
CA LEU A 544 -0.05 -1.93 3.48
C LEU A 544 0.43 -3.34 3.13
N ALA A 545 0.98 -3.49 1.94
CA ALA A 545 1.75 -4.67 1.54
C ALA A 545 3.24 -4.32 1.52
N VAL A 546 4.07 -5.18 2.12
CA VAL A 546 5.53 -5.03 2.15
C VAL A 546 6.18 -6.31 1.63
N ALA A 547 7.02 -6.18 0.60
CA ALA A 547 7.69 -7.31 -0.01
C ALA A 547 9.10 -7.56 0.56
N CYS A 548 9.51 -8.83 0.49
CA CYS A 548 10.87 -9.30 0.67
C CYS A 548 11.19 -10.30 -0.46
N PRO A 549 11.60 -9.83 -1.65
CA PRO A 549 11.81 -10.68 -2.84
C PRO A 549 12.90 -11.75 -2.67
N TYR A 550 13.86 -11.50 -1.78
CA TYR A 550 14.98 -12.41 -1.51
C TYR A 550 14.76 -13.30 -0.27
N ALA A 551 13.49 -13.45 0.15
CA ALA A 551 13.17 -14.37 1.24
C ALA A 551 13.46 -15.82 0.84
N ASN A 552 14.15 -16.54 1.73
CA ASN A 552 14.44 -17.97 1.58
C ASN A 552 13.35 -18.77 2.29
N ASN A 553 12.31 -19.16 1.56
CA ASN A 553 11.23 -20.00 2.05
C ASN A 553 10.45 -20.59 0.85
N ALA A 554 10.22 -21.90 0.78
CA ALA A 554 9.57 -22.57 -0.33
C ALA A 554 8.10 -22.94 -0.05
N THR A 555 7.54 -22.53 1.09
CA THR A 555 6.13 -22.74 1.41
C THR A 555 5.20 -22.01 0.42
N ALA A 556 4.14 -22.65 -0.05
CA ALA A 556 3.24 -22.07 -1.03
C ALA A 556 2.05 -21.33 -0.38
N GLY A 557 1.51 -20.35 -1.11
CA GLY A 557 0.19 -19.76 -0.86
C GLY A 557 0.11 -18.74 0.28
N VAL A 558 -1.13 -18.49 0.74
CA VAL A 558 -1.46 -17.48 1.76
C VAL A 558 -1.53 -18.15 3.13
N GLY A 559 -0.86 -17.55 4.12
CA GLY A 559 -0.80 -18.06 5.49
C GLY A 559 0.09 -19.29 5.66
N GLY A 560 1.04 -19.51 4.75
CA GLY A 560 1.99 -20.62 4.82
C GLY A 560 2.93 -20.54 6.04
N ASP A 561 3.60 -21.66 6.36
CA ASP A 561 4.65 -21.75 7.37
C ASP A 561 5.77 -20.73 7.12
N GLN A 562 5.90 -19.81 8.07
CA GLN A 562 6.88 -18.74 8.04
C GLN A 562 8.25 -19.16 8.60
N THR A 563 8.34 -20.35 9.20
CA THR A 563 9.60 -20.90 9.75
C THR A 563 10.38 -21.73 8.74
N ASP A 564 9.75 -22.06 7.61
CA ASP A 564 10.41 -22.72 6.49
C ASP A 564 11.52 -21.84 5.91
N ALA A 565 12.74 -22.38 5.90
CA ALA A 565 13.94 -21.76 5.35
C ALA A 565 14.46 -22.49 4.09
N SER A 566 13.66 -23.36 3.49
CA SER A 566 13.98 -24.04 2.24
C SER A 566 13.77 -23.14 1.02
N GLY A 567 14.45 -23.41 -0.08
CA GLY A 567 14.37 -22.58 -1.29
C GLY A 567 15.14 -21.26 -1.17
N VAL A 568 15.75 -20.84 -2.27
CA VAL A 568 16.62 -19.65 -2.31
C VAL A 568 15.94 -18.57 -3.13
N ASN A 569 15.91 -17.32 -2.63
CA ASN A 569 15.36 -16.15 -3.35
C ASN A 569 13.95 -16.37 -3.92
N VAL A 570 13.09 -17.08 -3.17
CA VAL A 570 11.72 -17.38 -3.61
C VAL A 570 10.85 -16.14 -3.52
N GLY A 571 11.00 -15.40 -2.41
CA GLY A 571 10.29 -14.15 -2.14
C GLY A 571 8.98 -14.31 -1.35
N ALA A 572 8.58 -13.23 -0.68
CA ALA A 572 7.38 -13.17 0.14
C ALA A 572 6.78 -11.76 0.20
N VAL A 573 5.48 -11.66 0.51
CA VAL A 573 4.78 -10.40 0.79
C VAL A 573 4.06 -10.49 2.13
N TYR A 574 4.14 -9.42 2.92
CA TYR A 574 3.50 -9.29 4.22
C TYR A 574 2.40 -8.23 4.18
N LEU A 575 1.26 -8.50 4.82
CA LEU A 575 0.09 -7.61 4.82
C LEU A 575 -0.21 -7.07 6.22
N TYR A 576 -0.31 -5.74 6.33
CA TYR A 576 -0.50 -4.99 7.58
C TYR A 576 -1.76 -4.12 7.57
#